data_AF-A0AA38FA40-F1
#
_entry.id   AF-A0AA38FA40-F1
#
_cell.length_a   1.000
_cell.length_b   1.000
_cell.length_c   1.000
_cell.angle_alpha   90.00
_cell.angle_beta   90.00
_cell.angle_gamma   90.00
#
_symmetry.space_group_name_H-M   'P 1'
#
loop_
_entity.id
_entity.type
_entity.pdbx_description
1 polymer ?
#
loop_
_entity_poly.entity_id
_entity_poly.type
_entity_poly.pdbx_seq_one_letter_code
_entity_poly.pdbx_strand_id
1 'polypeptide(L)'
;AIVHMFVASGKMESKQYEYMPIRSAVTCVNTKVNIYGVIVEYERPKPTKGSDMISIMTIMDMSYHSPGLRLIAFDSDSDKLPRVKSIGDIIRLRHVL
;
A
#
# COMPACT_ATOMS: atom_id res chain seq x y z
N ALA A 1 -8.33 -11.45 -0.41
CA ALA A 1 -7.88 -11.46 0.99
C ALA A 1 -7.43 -10.06 1.37
N ILE A 2 -7.86 -9.50 2.51
CA ILE A 2 -7.39 -8.17 2.93
C ILE A 2 -5.96 -8.34 3.48
N VAL A 3 -4.96 -7.88 2.72
CA VAL A 3 -3.57 -7.87 3.18
C VAL A 3 -3.42 -6.72 4.16
N HIS A 4 -3.49 -7.01 5.46
CA HIS A 4 -3.19 -6.06 6.52
C HIS A 4 -1.67 -5.92 6.63
N MET A 5 -1.09 -4.91 6.00
CA MET A 5 0.27 -4.52 6.36
C MET A 5 0.22 -3.65 7.62
N PHE A 6 0.71 -4.21 8.72
CA PHE A 6 1.01 -3.49 9.95
C PHE A 6 2.52 -3.26 9.98
N VAL A 7 2.95 -2.01 9.85
CA VAL A 7 4.20 -1.57 10.48
C VAL A 7 3.78 -1.01 11.84
N ALA A 8 4.12 -1.71 12.93
CA ALA A 8 3.69 -1.35 14.28
C ALA A 8 4.83 -0.70 15.07
N SER A 9 4.55 0.42 15.75
CA SER A 9 4.80 0.52 17.20
C SER A 9 4.07 1.76 17.75
N GLY A 10 2.96 1.54 18.47
CA GLY A 10 2.17 2.60 19.11
C GLY A 10 0.83 2.08 19.63
N LYS A 11 0.47 2.48 20.87
CA LYS A 11 -0.72 2.05 21.62
C LYS A 11 -1.99 1.98 20.76
N MET A 12 -2.78 0.92 20.96
CA MET A 12 -4.14 0.77 20.43
C MET A 12 -5.09 1.72 21.19
N GLU A 13 -5.09 2.98 20.82
CA GLU A 13 -6.28 3.81 20.92
C GLU A 13 -7.16 3.50 19.71
N SER A 14 -8.47 3.36 19.89
CA SER A 14 -9.44 3.22 18.81
C SER A 14 -9.56 4.54 18.03
N LYS A 15 -8.49 4.95 17.34
CA LYS A 15 -8.55 6.07 16.39
C LYS A 15 -9.25 5.59 15.14
N GLN A 16 -10.39 6.19 14.86
CA GLN A 16 -11.06 6.05 13.58
C GLN A 16 -10.15 6.64 12.51
N TYR A 17 -9.59 5.79 11.65
CA TYR A 17 -8.78 6.24 10.53
C TYR A 17 -9.71 6.73 9.42
N GLU A 18 -9.51 7.97 8.98
CA GLU A 18 -10.15 8.48 7.78
C GLU A 18 -9.44 7.92 6.55
N TYR A 19 -10.23 7.35 5.64
CA TYR A 19 -9.76 6.81 4.37
C TYR A 19 -10.29 7.69 3.26
N MET A 20 -9.41 8.06 2.33
CA MET A 20 -9.76 8.93 1.21
C MET A 20 -9.71 8.20 -0.13
N PRO A 21 -10.48 8.66 -1.13
CA PRO A 21 -10.34 8.17 -2.50
C PRO A 21 -8.93 8.45 -3.04
N ILE A 22 -8.43 7.56 -3.89
CA ILE A 22 -7.08 7.67 -4.48
C ILE A 22 -6.91 8.99 -5.22
N ARG A 23 -7.94 9.47 -5.94
CA ARG A 23 -7.90 10.76 -6.64
C ARG A 23 -7.61 11.93 -5.70
N SER A 24 -8.12 11.89 -4.46
CA SER A 24 -7.83 12.90 -3.44
C SER A 24 -6.43 12.69 -2.86
N ALA A 25 -6.07 11.44 -2.57
CA ALA A 25 -4.77 11.08 -1.99
C ALA A 25 -3.58 11.55 -2.84
N VAL A 26 -3.64 11.43 -4.16
CA VAL A 26 -2.55 11.86 -5.05
C VAL A 26 -2.31 13.37 -5.04
N THR A 27 -3.25 14.16 -4.51
CA THR A 27 -3.09 15.61 -4.33
C THR A 27 -2.45 15.97 -2.99
N CYS A 28 -2.38 15.02 -2.04
CA CYS A 28 -1.83 15.22 -0.70
C CYS A 28 -0.31 15.00 -0.68
N VAL A 29 0.44 15.99 -1.15
CA VAL A 29 1.91 15.92 -1.18
C VAL A 29 2.49 16.03 0.24
N ASN A 30 3.51 15.21 0.55
CA ASN A 30 4.22 15.18 1.83
C ASN A 30 3.30 14.94 3.05
N THR A 31 2.12 14.36 2.84
CA THR A 31 1.13 14.11 3.88
C THR A 31 0.82 12.63 3.92
N LYS A 32 0.87 12.05 5.11
CA LYS A 32 0.52 10.63 5.30
C LYS A 32 -0.99 10.45 5.19
N VAL A 33 -1.41 9.55 4.29
CA VAL A 33 -2.82 9.26 4.03
C VAL A 33 -3.14 7.78 4.22
N ASN A 34 -4.43 7.46 4.38
CA ASN A 34 -4.91 6.08 4.41
C ASN A 34 -5.82 5.86 3.21
N ILE A 35 -5.61 4.77 2.48
CA ILE A 35 -6.33 4.46 1.25
C ILE A 35 -6.69 2.97 1.17
N TYR A 36 -7.73 2.68 0.41
CA TYR A 36 -8.03 1.33 -0.08
C TYR A 36 -7.85 1.31 -1.59
N GLY A 37 -7.52 0.14 -2.12
CA GLY A 37 -7.52 -0.08 -3.56
C GLY A 37 -7.56 -1.55 -3.92
N VAL A 38 -8.00 -1.82 -5.15
CA VAL A 38 -7.91 -3.12 -5.79
C VAL A 38 -6.56 -3.21 -6.47
N ILE A 39 -5.82 -4.28 -6.23
CA ILE A 39 -4.53 -4.54 -6.87
C ILE A 39 -4.77 -5.00 -8.30
N VAL A 40 -4.21 -4.28 -9.26
CA VAL A 40 -4.32 -4.58 -10.70
C VAL A 40 -3.00 -5.08 -11.30
N GLU A 41 -1.87 -4.72 -10.69
CA GLU A 41 -0.54 -5.23 -11.04
C GLU A 41 0.26 -5.51 -9.77
N TYR A 42 1.10 -6.53 -9.79
CA TYR A 42 1.93 -6.89 -8.64
C TYR A 42 3.24 -7.56 -9.05
N GLU A 43 4.33 -7.04 -8.51
CA GLU A 43 5.66 -7.65 -8.51
C GLU A 43 5.99 -8.17 -7.11
N ARG A 44 6.30 -9.46 -7.03
CA ARG A 44 6.72 -10.11 -5.78
C ARG A 44 7.96 -9.42 -5.19
N PRO A 45 8.13 -9.45 -3.85
CA PRO A 45 9.35 -9.03 -3.19
C PRO A 45 10.60 -9.54 -3.91
N LYS A 46 11.50 -8.61 -4.28
CA LYS A 46 12.78 -8.90 -4.92
C LYS A 46 13.89 -8.09 -4.25
N PRO A 47 15.14 -8.57 -4.23
CA PRO A 47 16.24 -7.83 -3.65
C PRO A 47 16.54 -6.57 -4.48
N THR A 48 16.89 -5.49 -3.78
CA THR A 48 17.50 -4.31 -4.40
C THR A 48 19.02 -4.49 -4.52
N LYS A 49 19.74 -3.48 -4.99
CA LYS A 49 21.22 -3.49 -4.96
C LYS A 49 21.79 -3.34 -3.54
N GLY A 50 20.98 -2.88 -2.58
CA GLY A 50 21.37 -2.69 -1.18
C GLY A 50 20.97 -3.85 -0.28
N SER A 51 20.80 -3.59 1.01
CA SER A 51 20.30 -4.55 2.01
C SER A 51 18.80 -4.81 1.95
N ASP A 52 18.07 -4.03 1.15
CA ASP A 52 16.62 -3.96 1.23
C ASP A 52 15.96 -4.78 0.12
N MET A 53 14.75 -5.23 0.41
CA MET A 53 13.82 -5.86 -0.53
C MET A 53 12.78 -4.83 -0.99
N ILE A 54 12.29 -4.99 -2.21
CA ILE A 54 11.27 -4.12 -2.82
C ILE A 54 10.08 -4.96 -3.31
N SER A 55 8.87 -4.49 -3.09
CA SER A 55 7.66 -4.98 -3.76
C SER A 55 6.92 -3.82 -4.41
N ILE A 56 6.47 -4.04 -5.65
CA ILE A 56 5.83 -3.01 -6.47
C ILE A 56 4.42 -3.48 -6.78
N MET A 57 3.45 -2.59 -6.72
CA MET A 57 2.09 -2.88 -7.17
C MET A 57 1.42 -1.65 -7.74
N THR A 58 0.41 -1.85 -8.57
CA THR A 58 -0.49 -0.80 -9.04
C THR A 58 -1.86 -1.08 -8.45
N ILE A 59 -2.47 -0.07 -7.82
CA ILE A 59 -3.81 -0.17 -7.23
C ILE A 59 -4.77 0.84 -7.85
N MET A 60 -6.06 0.52 -7.84
CA MET A 60 -7.12 1.39 -8.35
C MET A 60 -8.30 1.43 -7.38
N ASP A 61 -9.09 2.49 -7.45
CA ASP A 61 -10.37 2.59 -6.78
C ASP A 61 -11.40 3.24 -7.73
N MET A 62 -12.63 3.41 -7.25
CA MET A 62 -13.71 4.02 -8.03
C MET A 62 -13.40 5.45 -8.51
N SER A 63 -12.45 6.15 -7.88
CA SER A 63 -12.09 7.53 -8.22
C SER A 63 -10.93 7.61 -9.22
N TYR A 64 -10.10 6.57 -9.31
CA TYR A 64 -8.83 6.59 -10.03
C TYR A 64 -8.51 5.23 -10.67
N HIS A 65 -9.01 5.03 -11.90
CA HIS A 65 -8.95 3.75 -12.63
C HIS A 65 -7.86 3.68 -13.72
N SER A 66 -7.30 4.80 -14.17
CA SER A 66 -6.24 4.79 -15.19
C SER A 66 -5.37 6.04 -15.02
N PRO A 67 -4.05 5.91 -14.89
CA PRO A 67 -3.25 4.68 -14.98
C PRO A 67 -3.29 3.79 -13.72
N GLY A 68 -3.95 4.23 -12.64
CA GLY A 68 -3.85 3.61 -11.32
C GLY A 68 -2.70 4.19 -10.49
N LEU A 69 -2.71 3.96 -9.19
CA LEU A 69 -1.68 4.42 -8.26
C LEU A 69 -0.60 3.36 -8.11
N ARG A 70 0.61 3.68 -8.56
CA ARG A 70 1.78 2.82 -8.38
C ARG A 70 2.36 3.00 -6.99
N LEU A 71 2.52 1.89 -6.28
CA LEU A 71 3.02 1.81 -4.92
C LEU A 71 4.33 1.03 -4.90
N ILE A 72 5.23 1.49 -4.04
CA ILE A 72 6.52 0.88 -3.83
C ILE A 72 6.72 0.69 -2.34
N ALA A 73 6.82 -0.58 -1.91
CA ALA A 73 7.12 -0.94 -0.54
C ALA A 73 8.56 -1.42 -0.44
N PHE A 74 9.25 -0.99 0.62
CA PHE A 74 10.62 -1.39 0.94
C PHE A 74 10.70 -1.89 2.37
N ASP A 75 11.42 -2.98 2.59
CA ASP A 75 11.80 -3.46 3.91
C ASP A 75 13.06 -4.32 3.79
N SER A 76 13.85 -4.41 4.84
CA SER A 76 14.99 -5.35 4.95
C SER A 76 14.53 -6.82 4.98
N ASP A 77 13.29 -7.08 5.38
CA ASP A 77 12.71 -8.41 5.54
C ASP A 77 11.56 -8.63 4.55
N SER A 78 11.68 -9.65 3.69
CA SER A 78 10.66 -9.99 2.70
C SER A 78 9.31 -10.35 3.31
N ASP A 79 9.29 -10.79 4.56
CA ASP A 79 8.06 -11.21 5.23
C ASP A 79 7.23 -10.03 5.73
N LYS A 80 7.84 -8.85 5.83
CA LYS A 80 7.17 -7.58 6.15
C LYS A 80 6.63 -6.86 4.92
N LEU A 81 7.04 -7.29 3.73
CA LEU A 81 6.50 -6.79 2.46
C LEU A 81 5.11 -7.38 2.16
N PRO A 82 4.28 -6.68 1.38
CA PRO A 82 2.94 -7.15 1.06
C PRO A 82 3.00 -8.45 0.26
N ARG A 83 2.29 -9.47 0.75
CA ARG A 83 2.06 -10.72 0.03
C ARG A 83 0.70 -10.68 -0.64
N VAL A 84 0.69 -10.46 -1.95
CA VAL A 84 -0.54 -10.47 -2.76
C VAL A 84 -0.81 -11.88 -3.25
N LYS A 85 -2.02 -12.39 -3.00
CA LYS A 85 -2.40 -13.75 -3.42
C LYS A 85 -2.84 -13.76 -4.88
N SER A 86 -3.62 -12.76 -5.28
CA SER A 86 -4.14 -12.63 -6.64
C SER A 86 -4.39 -11.18 -7.03
N ILE A 87 -4.24 -10.87 -8.32
CA ILE A 87 -4.79 -9.65 -8.90
C ILE A 87 -6.30 -9.62 -8.64
N GLY A 88 -6.84 -8.44 -8.29
CA GLY A 88 -8.20 -8.26 -7.81
C GLY A 88 -8.35 -8.27 -6.28
N ASP A 89 -7.30 -8.62 -5.54
CA ASP A 89 -7.31 -8.48 -4.08
C ASP A 89 -7.43 -7.00 -3.66
N ILE A 90 -8.17 -6.75 -2.58
CA ILE A 90 -8.26 -5.44 -1.96
C ILE A 90 -7.12 -5.28 -0.96
N ILE A 91 -6.37 -4.20 -1.08
CA ILE A 91 -5.35 -3.79 -0.12
C ILE A 91 -5.81 -2.58 0.68
N ARG A 92 -5.43 -2.57 1.97
CA ARG A 92 -5.64 -1.46 2.89
C ARG A 92 -4.29 -0.90 3.31
N LEU A 93 -4.07 0.37 3.02
CA LEU A 93 -2.82 1.05 3.31
C LEU A 93 -3.07 2.14 4.35
N ARG A 94 -2.14 2.25 5.30
CA ARG A 94 -2.19 3.26 6.36
C ARG A 94 -0.89 4.03 6.41
N HIS A 95 -1.00 5.32 6.61
CA HIS A 95 0.13 6.24 6.73
C HIS A 95 1.11 6.16 5.54
N VAL A 96 0.58 5.92 4.34
CA VAL A 96 1.39 5.96 3.10
C VAL A 96 1.63 7.41 2.70
N LEU A 97 2.84 7.68 2.21
CA LEU A 97 3.30 8.99 1.77
C LEU A 97 3.10 9.15 0.26
#